data_AF-A0A2E4BF53-F1
#
_entry.id   AF-A0A2E4BF53-F1
#
_cell.length_a   1.000
_cell.length_b   1.000
_cell.length_c   1.000
_cell.angle_alpha   90.00
_cell.angle_beta   90.00
_cell.angle_gamma   90.00
#
_symmetry.space_group_name_H-M   'P 1'
#
loop_
_entity.id
_entity.type
_entity.pdbx_description
1 polymer ?
#
loop_
_entity_poly.entity_id
_entity_poly.type
_entity_poly.pdbx_seq_one_letter_code
_entity_poly.pdbx_strand_id
1 'polypeptide(L)'
;MEINTYKSKKLEDNKNFDCDPITTEIIRNSLNSAAEQMKKVLIRSAFSPIIYEVLDFASAIYDKNYCMLAQSPSLPGFMGTLSFCVEEAVKEVGGTKNLYDGDIIIYNNPYGSGSHSQDAAIVKPIFYNNNLVGYSAIKAHWLDTGGKEPYSTDTVDIFQEGTIFPGLKLYSKGELVEDVYKLIIANTRVPKAIIGDLNAQLNGVKAGANALKRIINKFGYDLFYASVLEIYDHGEKLVRKTLSRIPNGMYTGYGQLDNNGNDEGVVKFKMNIEVRDSDLILDFSECPDQQNGPINCPLPSTVSKARVAFAMMAGNGQQPNEGFFRPLIIKTRKGSMFHPVSPAPCFLNGWPGLQV
;
A
#
# COMPACT_ATOMS: atom_id res chain seq x y z
N MET A 1 -3.86 -21.93 17.45
CA MET A 1 -3.32 -21.04 16.41
C MET A 1 -4.32 -19.92 16.19
N GLU A 2 -3.89 -18.66 16.25
CA GLU A 2 -4.77 -17.51 16.07
C GLU A 2 -4.90 -17.19 14.56
N ILE A 3 -6.12 -17.29 14.03
CA ILE A 3 -6.43 -16.93 12.64
C ILE A 3 -6.79 -15.44 12.62
N ASN A 4 -6.03 -14.67 11.85
CA ASN A 4 -6.25 -13.25 11.65
C ASN A 4 -7.17 -13.07 10.43
N THR A 5 -8.16 -12.19 10.55
CA THR A 5 -9.07 -11.85 9.45
C THR A 5 -8.91 -10.39 9.09
N TYR A 6 -8.58 -10.12 7.84
CA TYR A 6 -8.54 -8.79 7.26
C TYR A 6 -9.79 -8.51 6.42
N LYS A 7 -10.32 -7.29 6.57
CA LYS A 7 -11.42 -6.73 5.77
C LYS A 7 -11.15 -5.26 5.50
N SER A 8 -11.57 -4.78 4.34
CA SER A 8 -11.62 -3.34 4.07
C SER A 8 -12.54 -2.62 5.05
N LYS A 9 -12.18 -1.37 5.38
CA LYS A 9 -13.00 -0.51 6.24
C LYS A 9 -14.29 -0.13 5.50
N LYS A 10 -15.42 -0.22 6.20
CA LYS A 10 -16.71 0.33 5.77
C LYS A 10 -17.02 1.51 6.67
N LEU A 11 -17.01 2.71 6.09
CA LEU A 11 -17.29 3.95 6.80
C LEU A 11 -18.81 4.12 6.91
N GLU A 12 -19.26 4.73 8.00
CA GLU A 12 -20.69 4.99 8.20
C GLU A 12 -21.21 6.08 7.26
N ASP A 13 -22.43 5.91 6.77
CA ASP A 13 -23.10 6.85 5.87
C ASP A 13 -23.28 8.21 6.54
N ASN A 14 -22.81 9.28 5.91
CA ASN A 14 -23.22 10.63 6.25
C ASN A 14 -24.53 10.96 5.52
N LYS A 15 -25.66 10.47 6.04
CA LYS A 15 -27.01 10.61 5.45
C LYS A 15 -27.54 12.05 5.33
N ASN A 16 -26.75 13.05 5.71
CA ASN A 16 -27.19 14.46 5.79
C ASN A 16 -26.78 15.32 4.59
N PHE A 17 -26.07 14.78 3.60
CA PHE A 17 -25.70 15.50 2.38
C PHE A 17 -26.20 14.78 1.13
N ASP A 18 -27.04 15.47 0.35
CA ASP A 18 -27.47 14.98 -0.97
C ASP A 18 -26.36 15.28 -1.99
N CYS A 19 -25.79 14.22 -2.56
CA CYS A 19 -24.73 14.30 -3.56
C CYS A 19 -25.30 13.90 -4.91
N ASP A 20 -25.42 14.86 -5.82
CA ASP A 20 -25.88 14.52 -7.16
C ASP A 20 -24.83 13.66 -7.91
N PRO A 21 -25.25 12.78 -8.84
CA PRO A 21 -24.33 11.90 -9.55
C PRO A 21 -23.28 12.63 -10.39
N ILE A 22 -23.58 13.83 -10.90
CA ILE A 22 -22.66 14.60 -11.75
C ILE A 22 -21.51 15.12 -10.89
N THR A 23 -21.81 15.75 -9.75
CA THR A 23 -20.79 16.24 -8.81
C THR A 23 -19.93 15.09 -8.31
N THR A 24 -20.54 13.95 -7.99
CA THR A 24 -19.82 12.75 -7.52
C THR A 24 -18.82 12.25 -8.57
N GLU A 25 -19.21 12.21 -9.85
CA GLU A 25 -18.30 11.82 -10.93
C GLU A 25 -17.21 12.87 -11.19
N ILE A 26 -17.50 14.16 -11.06
CA ILE A 26 -16.46 15.20 -11.17
C ILE A 26 -15.42 15.04 -10.06
N ILE A 27 -15.84 14.77 -8.82
CA ILE A 27 -14.93 14.53 -7.70
C ILE A 27 -14.10 13.26 -7.93
N ARG A 28 -14.73 12.15 -8.37
CA ARG A 28 -14.05 10.89 -8.71
C ARG A 28 -12.92 11.12 -9.73
N ASN A 29 -13.24 11.80 -10.85
CA ASN A 29 -12.26 12.06 -11.90
C ASN A 29 -11.18 13.06 -11.45
N SER A 30 -11.52 14.02 -10.59
CA SER A 30 -10.56 14.96 -10.01
C SER A 30 -9.56 14.25 -9.09
N LEU A 31 -10.01 13.27 -8.28
CA LEU A 31 -9.14 12.45 -7.44
C LEU A 31 -8.20 11.58 -8.28
N ASN A 32 -8.70 10.92 -9.33
CA ASN A 32 -7.88 10.13 -10.24
C ASN A 32 -6.84 11.02 -10.96
N SER A 33 -7.24 12.22 -11.38
CA SER A 33 -6.33 13.21 -11.96
C SER A 33 -5.26 13.67 -10.98
N ALA A 34 -5.61 13.84 -9.70
CA ALA A 34 -4.66 14.18 -8.64
C ALA A 34 -3.61 13.08 -8.43
N ALA A 35 -4.03 11.81 -8.40
CA ALA A 35 -3.10 10.69 -8.30
C ALA A 35 -2.17 10.60 -9.53
N GLU A 36 -2.70 10.81 -10.73
CA GLU A 36 -1.89 10.84 -11.96
C GLU A 36 -0.90 12.03 -11.98
N GLN A 37 -1.28 13.18 -11.41
CA GLN A 37 -0.38 14.31 -11.24
C GLN A 37 0.82 13.95 -10.34
N MET A 38 0.59 13.25 -9.22
CA MET A 38 1.66 12.76 -8.33
C MET A 38 2.65 11.87 -9.08
N LYS A 39 2.12 10.89 -9.83
CA LYS A 39 2.91 9.97 -10.67
C LYS A 39 3.77 10.72 -11.68
N LYS A 40 3.20 11.68 -12.41
CA LYS A 40 3.95 12.45 -13.42
C LYS A 40 5.07 13.27 -12.81
N VAL A 41 4.85 13.86 -11.63
CA VAL A 41 5.90 14.57 -10.89
C VAL A 41 7.02 13.62 -10.50
N LEU A 42 6.69 12.45 -9.95
CA LEU A 42 7.66 11.43 -9.56
C LEU A 42 8.53 11.00 -10.76
N ILE A 43 7.91 10.48 -11.82
CA ILE A 43 8.62 9.96 -13.01
C ILE A 43 9.53 11.02 -13.63
N ARG A 44 9.07 12.27 -13.75
CA ARG A 44 9.83 13.34 -14.42
C ARG A 44 11.01 13.86 -13.60
N SER A 45 11.06 13.56 -12.31
CA SER A 45 12.10 14.05 -11.40
C SER A 45 12.95 12.95 -10.76
N ALA A 46 12.60 11.68 -10.99
CA ALA A 46 13.35 10.52 -10.51
C ALA A 46 14.69 10.38 -11.24
N PHE A 47 15.65 9.78 -10.54
CA PHE A 47 17.02 9.56 -11.00
C PHE A 47 17.27 8.10 -11.37
N SER A 48 16.55 7.14 -10.75
CA SER A 48 16.71 5.73 -11.07
C SER A 48 15.73 5.25 -12.16
N PRO A 49 16.22 4.43 -13.13
CA PRO A 49 15.37 3.85 -14.17
C PRO A 49 14.31 2.90 -13.59
N ILE A 50 14.53 2.36 -12.38
CA ILE A 50 13.53 1.57 -11.67
C ILE A 50 12.25 2.39 -11.44
N ILE A 51 12.37 3.68 -11.14
CA ILE A 51 11.20 4.55 -10.93
C ILE A 51 10.66 5.10 -12.26
N TYR A 52 11.50 5.64 -13.15
CA TYR A 52 11.00 6.36 -14.33
C TYR A 52 10.74 5.49 -15.58
N GLU A 53 11.38 4.33 -15.72
CA GLU A 53 11.13 3.37 -16.83
C GLU A 53 10.32 2.17 -16.35
N VAL A 54 10.75 1.49 -15.28
CA VAL A 54 10.10 0.25 -14.79
C VAL A 54 8.79 0.53 -14.05
N LEU A 55 8.66 1.75 -13.50
CA LEU A 55 7.50 2.20 -12.72
C LEU A 55 7.29 1.41 -11.43
N ASP A 56 8.38 0.98 -10.78
CA ASP A 56 8.34 0.27 -9.51
C ASP A 56 8.11 1.24 -8.33
N PHE A 57 6.87 1.72 -8.27
CA PHE A 57 6.36 2.57 -7.21
C PHE A 57 4.85 2.42 -7.12
N ALA A 58 4.27 2.97 -6.05
CA ALA A 58 2.87 3.31 -5.95
C ALA A 58 2.69 4.73 -5.44
N SER A 59 1.63 5.37 -5.93
CA SER A 59 1.30 6.76 -5.63
C SER A 59 -0.21 6.87 -5.43
N ALA A 60 -0.62 7.21 -4.21
CA ALA A 60 -2.01 7.19 -3.80
C ALA A 60 -2.36 8.30 -2.80
N ILE A 61 -3.63 8.66 -2.79
CA ILE A 61 -4.22 9.61 -1.84
C ILE A 61 -5.21 8.82 -0.97
N TYR A 62 -5.16 9.07 0.34
CA TYR A 62 -6.00 8.43 1.35
C TYR A 62 -6.83 9.46 2.10
N ASP A 63 -8.00 9.05 2.58
CA ASP A 63 -8.79 9.85 3.53
C ASP A 63 -8.17 9.79 4.94
N LYS A 64 -8.76 10.53 5.88
CA LYS A 64 -8.33 10.55 7.29
C LYS A 64 -8.42 9.19 8.01
N ASN A 65 -9.14 8.23 7.45
CA ASN A 65 -9.33 6.88 7.98
C ASN A 65 -8.45 5.83 7.27
N TYR A 66 -7.49 6.30 6.46
CA TYR A 66 -6.59 5.45 5.66
C TYR A 66 -7.30 4.68 4.54
N CYS A 67 -8.51 5.09 4.15
CA CYS A 67 -9.22 4.52 3.00
C CYS A 67 -8.69 5.14 1.70
N MET A 68 -8.39 4.30 0.71
CA MET A 68 -7.84 4.77 -0.56
C MET A 68 -8.88 5.59 -1.33
N LEU A 69 -8.58 6.88 -1.58
CA LEU A 69 -9.40 7.77 -2.41
C LEU A 69 -9.14 7.53 -3.89
N ALA A 70 -7.86 7.53 -4.28
CA ALA A 70 -7.41 7.26 -5.64
C ALA A 70 -5.95 6.81 -5.65
N GLN A 71 -5.57 6.02 -6.64
CA GLN A 71 -4.21 5.56 -6.87
C GLN A 71 -3.89 5.61 -8.38
N SER A 72 -2.70 6.08 -8.73
CA SER A 72 -2.26 6.09 -10.13
C SER A 72 -1.77 4.71 -10.57
N PRO A 73 -2.12 4.23 -11.78
CA PRO A 73 -1.56 3.00 -12.33
C PRO A 73 -0.03 3.05 -12.40
N SER A 74 0.64 2.03 -11.87
CA SER A 74 2.11 1.88 -11.78
C SER A 74 2.41 0.38 -11.66
N LEU A 75 3.17 -0.08 -10.65
CA LEU A 75 3.33 -1.51 -10.41
C LEU A 75 2.04 -2.10 -9.78
N PRO A 76 1.38 -3.11 -10.38
CA PRO A 76 0.15 -3.68 -9.84
C PRO A 76 0.31 -4.22 -8.42
N GLY A 77 1.49 -4.75 -8.07
CA GLY A 77 1.78 -5.38 -6.79
C GLY A 77 1.58 -4.51 -5.54
N PHE A 78 1.40 -3.19 -5.68
CA PHE A 78 1.17 -2.25 -4.58
C PHE A 78 -0.29 -1.78 -4.46
N MET A 79 -1.21 -2.34 -5.23
CA MET A 79 -2.58 -1.87 -5.32
C MET A 79 -3.33 -1.94 -3.99
N GLY A 80 -3.76 -0.78 -3.50
CA GLY A 80 -4.64 -0.69 -2.34
C GLY A 80 -3.98 -1.02 -0.99
N THR A 81 -2.66 -1.19 -0.90
CA THR A 81 -2.02 -1.65 0.35
C THR A 81 -1.08 -0.66 1.00
N LEU A 82 -0.82 0.46 0.33
CA LEU A 82 -0.16 1.60 0.95
C LEU A 82 -0.95 2.14 2.17
N SER A 83 -2.23 1.80 2.34
CA SER A 83 -3.01 2.13 3.55
C SER A 83 -2.39 1.56 4.83
N PHE A 84 -1.92 0.29 4.82
CA PHE A 84 -1.19 -0.31 5.94
C PHE A 84 0.07 0.48 6.25
N CYS A 85 0.82 0.83 5.20
CA CYS A 85 2.05 1.58 5.33
C CYS A 85 1.81 2.98 5.91
N VAL A 86 0.75 3.67 5.48
CA VAL A 86 0.36 4.98 6.02
C VAL A 86 -0.08 4.85 7.48
N GLU A 87 -0.91 3.86 7.80
CA GLU A 87 -1.42 3.63 9.15
C GLU A 87 -0.28 3.30 10.13
N GLU A 88 0.64 2.40 9.77
CA GLU A 88 1.81 2.08 10.59
C GLU A 88 2.79 3.25 10.68
N ALA A 89 3.09 3.95 9.58
CA ALA A 89 3.96 5.14 9.63
C ALA A 89 3.41 6.23 10.57
N VAL A 90 2.10 6.45 10.56
CA VAL A 90 1.43 7.41 11.45
C VAL A 90 1.45 6.93 12.90
N LYS A 91 1.20 5.64 13.13
CA LYS A 91 1.24 5.04 14.47
C LYS A 91 2.62 5.18 15.11
N GLU A 92 3.68 4.89 14.36
CA GLU A 92 5.08 4.88 14.84
C GLU A 92 5.59 6.29 15.20
N VAL A 93 5.06 7.34 14.58
CA VAL A 93 5.34 8.72 15.01
C VAL A 93 4.44 9.21 16.15
N GLY A 94 3.69 8.33 16.82
CA GLY A 94 2.81 8.69 17.96
C GLY A 94 1.35 8.96 17.60
N GLY A 95 0.90 8.49 16.43
CA GLY A 95 -0.48 8.60 15.96
C GLY A 95 -0.88 9.99 15.47
N THR A 96 -2.15 10.13 15.09
CA THR A 96 -2.71 11.36 14.48
C THR A 96 -2.57 12.60 15.37
N LYS A 97 -2.51 12.43 16.69
CA LYS A 97 -2.31 13.51 17.68
C LYS A 97 -0.93 14.16 17.60
N ASN A 98 0.07 13.46 17.05
CA ASN A 98 1.42 13.98 16.89
C ASN A 98 1.73 14.42 15.44
N LEU A 99 0.70 14.57 14.60
CA LEU A 99 0.85 15.06 13.23
C LEU A 99 0.53 16.56 13.16
N TYR A 100 1.34 17.28 12.38
CA TYR A 100 1.17 18.70 12.12
C TYR A 100 1.27 18.99 10.62
N ASP A 101 0.69 20.11 10.16
CA ASP A 101 0.92 20.55 8.79
C ASP A 101 2.43 20.80 8.57
N GLY A 102 2.91 20.44 7.38
CA GLY A 102 4.33 20.43 7.06
C GLY A 102 5.10 19.16 7.44
N ASP A 103 4.53 18.25 8.26
CA ASP A 103 5.18 16.96 8.53
C ASP A 103 5.27 16.10 7.25
N ILE A 104 6.33 15.28 7.17
CA ILE A 104 6.51 14.22 6.18
C ILE A 104 7.23 13.05 6.88
N ILE A 105 6.71 11.83 6.71
CA ILE A 105 7.17 10.63 7.39
C ILE A 105 7.83 9.69 6.38
N ILE A 106 8.94 9.05 6.77
CA ILE A 106 9.56 7.94 6.04
C ILE A 106 9.33 6.61 6.76
N TYR A 107 9.01 5.57 6.00
CA TYR A 107 8.76 4.22 6.50
C TYR A 107 9.12 3.17 5.44
N ASN A 108 9.78 2.07 5.81
CA ASN A 108 10.02 0.95 4.89
C ASN A 108 9.99 -0.43 5.58
N ASN A 109 9.57 -0.52 6.85
CA ASN A 109 9.58 -1.78 7.58
C ASN A 109 8.63 -2.80 6.91
N PRO A 110 9.12 -3.95 6.39
CA PRO A 110 8.33 -4.84 5.57
C PRO A 110 7.03 -5.35 6.17
N TYR A 111 7.02 -5.58 7.48
CA TYR A 111 5.86 -6.14 8.18
C TYR A 111 4.64 -5.21 8.11
N GLY A 112 4.85 -3.88 8.02
CA GLY A 112 3.78 -2.90 7.86
C GLY A 112 3.72 -2.26 6.46
N SER A 113 4.83 -2.20 5.72
CA SER A 113 4.87 -1.58 4.38
C SER A 113 4.29 -2.51 3.31
N GLY A 114 4.31 -3.82 3.57
CA GLY A 114 3.85 -4.83 2.63
C GLY A 114 4.80 -5.13 1.50
N SER A 115 6.09 -4.82 1.66
CA SER A 115 7.12 -5.19 0.69
C SER A 115 8.50 -5.09 1.32
N HIS A 116 9.56 -5.33 0.56
CA HIS A 116 10.92 -5.38 1.09
C HIS A 116 11.47 -3.98 1.44
N SER A 117 12.56 -3.95 2.19
CA SER A 117 13.19 -2.73 2.73
C SER A 117 13.55 -1.67 1.67
N GLN A 118 13.77 -2.06 0.41
CA GLN A 118 14.06 -1.12 -0.68
C GLN A 118 12.86 -0.24 -1.03
N ASP A 119 11.65 -0.67 -0.70
CA ASP A 119 10.45 0.11 -0.99
C ASP A 119 10.20 1.14 0.10
N ALA A 120 10.85 2.29 -0.02
CA ALA A 120 10.70 3.40 0.91
C ALA A 120 9.41 4.17 0.64
N ALA A 121 8.56 4.26 1.66
CA ALA A 121 7.35 5.05 1.64
C ALA A 121 7.57 6.44 2.26
N ILE A 122 7.14 7.45 1.52
CA ILE A 122 7.04 8.83 1.98
C ILE A 122 5.55 9.15 2.16
N VAL A 123 5.18 9.54 3.39
CA VAL A 123 3.80 9.83 3.79
C VAL A 123 3.68 11.27 4.24
N LYS A 124 2.80 12.03 3.58
CA LYS A 124 2.50 13.41 3.94
C LYS A 124 1.06 13.53 4.46
N PRO A 125 0.84 13.85 5.74
CA PRO A 125 -0.50 14.23 6.21
C PRO A 125 -0.96 15.53 5.53
N ILE A 126 -2.26 15.61 5.27
CA ILE A 126 -2.89 16.74 4.58
C ILE A 126 -3.86 17.41 5.54
N PHE A 127 -3.61 18.69 5.83
CA PHE A 127 -4.47 19.51 6.67
C PHE A 127 -5.27 20.51 5.83
N TYR A 128 -6.53 20.70 6.20
CA TYR A 128 -7.45 21.71 5.66
C TYR A 128 -8.15 22.42 6.84
N ASN A 129 -8.04 23.75 6.92
CA ASN A 129 -8.56 24.53 8.04
C ASN A 129 -8.18 23.94 9.41
N ASN A 130 -6.89 23.60 9.60
CA ASN A 130 -6.32 22.95 10.79
C ASN A 130 -6.86 21.56 11.14
N ASN A 131 -7.68 20.96 10.27
CA ASN A 131 -8.18 19.59 10.42
C ASN A 131 -7.44 18.64 9.49
N LEU A 132 -7.07 17.47 10.00
CA LEU A 132 -6.53 16.39 9.17
C LEU A 132 -7.63 15.86 8.25
N VAL A 133 -7.43 15.95 6.94
CA VAL A 133 -8.40 15.51 5.92
C VAL A 133 -7.97 14.28 5.15
N GLY A 134 -6.69 13.91 5.21
CA GLY A 134 -6.19 12.71 4.56
C GLY A 134 -4.67 12.67 4.48
N TYR A 135 -4.16 11.82 3.58
CA TYR A 135 -2.75 11.58 3.38
C TYR A 135 -2.42 11.49 1.89
N SER A 136 -1.22 11.93 1.54
CA SER A 136 -0.60 11.72 0.23
C SER A 136 0.61 10.82 0.45
N ALA A 137 0.66 9.68 -0.24
CA ALA A 137 1.70 8.69 -0.03
C ALA A 137 2.30 8.20 -1.35
N ILE A 138 3.63 8.08 -1.36
CA ILE A 138 4.38 7.44 -2.44
C ILE A 138 5.31 6.42 -1.83
N LYS A 139 5.20 5.16 -2.25
CA LYS A 139 6.18 4.12 -1.98
C LYS A 139 6.94 3.85 -3.26
N ALA A 140 8.27 3.89 -3.25
CA ALA A 140 9.08 3.68 -4.44
C ALA A 140 10.28 2.81 -4.12
N HIS A 141 10.67 1.98 -5.08
CA HIS A 141 11.82 1.11 -4.95
C HIS A 141 13.13 1.91 -5.04
N TRP A 142 13.89 1.91 -3.97
CA TRP A 142 15.23 2.50 -3.91
C TRP A 142 16.29 1.48 -4.29
N LEU A 143 17.24 1.91 -5.12
CA LEU A 143 18.32 1.05 -5.62
C LEU A 143 19.15 0.39 -4.51
N ASP A 144 19.27 1.04 -3.35
CA ASP A 144 20.05 0.52 -2.24
C ASP A 144 19.66 1.15 -0.90
N THR A 145 19.53 0.31 0.12
CA THR A 145 19.26 0.69 1.52
C THR A 145 20.32 0.14 2.48
N GLY A 146 21.45 -0.36 1.96
CA GLY A 146 22.56 -0.83 2.79
C GLY A 146 22.41 -2.27 3.29
N GLY A 147 21.63 -3.11 2.61
CA GLY A 147 21.55 -4.55 2.89
C GLY A 147 22.85 -5.30 2.54
N LYS A 148 22.89 -6.61 2.79
CA LYS A 148 23.99 -7.54 2.45
C LYS A 148 24.50 -7.28 1.04
N GLU A 149 23.59 -7.13 0.10
CA GLU A 149 23.83 -6.80 -1.30
C GLU A 149 22.61 -6.06 -1.87
N PRO A 150 22.74 -5.36 -3.02
CA PRO A 150 21.61 -4.64 -3.63
C PRO A 150 20.42 -5.52 -4.04
N TYR A 151 20.62 -6.82 -4.23
CA TYR A 151 19.53 -7.76 -4.49
C TYR A 151 19.84 -9.11 -3.85
N SER A 152 19.22 -9.38 -2.71
CA SER A 152 19.50 -10.57 -1.91
C SER A 152 18.54 -11.72 -2.20
N THR A 153 19.09 -12.93 -2.28
CA THR A 153 18.29 -14.16 -2.54
C THR A 153 18.44 -15.23 -1.46
N ASP A 154 19.33 -15.02 -0.50
CA ASP A 154 19.74 -15.99 0.53
C ASP A 154 19.86 -15.32 1.91
N THR A 155 19.04 -14.29 2.19
CA THR A 155 19.00 -13.66 3.51
C THR A 155 18.30 -14.55 4.52
N VAL A 156 18.80 -14.58 5.75
CA VAL A 156 18.25 -15.41 6.85
C VAL A 156 17.46 -14.59 7.87
N ASP A 157 17.61 -13.27 7.83
CA ASP A 157 16.87 -12.33 8.65
C ASP A 157 16.73 -10.97 7.96
N ILE A 158 15.81 -10.16 8.47
CA ILE A 158 15.53 -8.81 7.97
C ILE A 158 16.72 -7.84 8.10
N PHE A 159 17.66 -8.08 9.02
CA PHE A 159 18.79 -7.18 9.26
C PHE A 159 19.82 -7.27 8.14
N GLN A 160 19.83 -8.35 7.39
CA GLN A 160 20.60 -8.49 6.16
C GLN A 160 19.96 -7.79 4.95
N GLU A 161 18.72 -7.29 5.06
CA GLU A 161 17.98 -6.72 3.93
C GLU A 161 18.11 -5.20 3.85
N GLY A 162 18.81 -4.56 4.79
CA GLY A 162 19.13 -3.14 4.76
C GLY A 162 18.46 -2.33 5.85
N THR A 163 18.65 -1.02 5.76
CA THR A 163 18.23 -0.06 6.79
C THR A 163 16.72 -0.03 6.91
N ILE A 164 16.23 -0.28 8.12
CA ILE A 164 14.81 -0.18 8.44
C ILE A 164 14.52 1.21 9.03
N PHE A 165 13.69 1.98 8.32
CA PHE A 165 13.04 3.19 8.80
C PHE A 165 11.68 2.78 9.40
N PRO A 166 11.57 2.76 10.75
CA PRO A 166 10.38 2.25 11.43
C PRO A 166 9.20 3.21 11.38
N GLY A 167 9.36 4.44 10.87
CA GLY A 167 8.36 5.50 10.95
C GLY A 167 8.97 6.74 11.61
N LEU A 168 9.72 7.51 10.82
CA LEU A 168 10.44 8.69 11.30
C LEU A 168 9.92 9.93 10.59
N LYS A 169 9.83 11.06 11.30
CA LYS A 169 9.62 12.35 10.63
C LYS A 169 10.88 12.70 9.85
N LEU A 170 10.77 12.75 8.53
CA LEU A 170 11.79 13.32 7.64
C LEU A 170 11.66 14.85 7.58
N TYR A 171 10.43 15.36 7.65
CA TYR A 171 10.16 16.77 7.91
C TYR A 171 9.26 16.88 9.15
N SER A 172 9.58 17.84 10.02
CA SER A 172 8.80 18.20 11.20
C SER A 172 8.34 19.65 11.05
N LYS A 173 7.03 19.87 10.93
CA LYS A 173 6.41 21.20 10.75
C LYS A 173 7.02 22.03 9.62
N GLY A 174 7.42 21.37 8.52
CA GLY A 174 8.02 22.01 7.34
C GLY A 174 9.55 22.07 7.35
N GLU A 175 10.19 21.77 8.47
CA GLU A 175 11.65 21.77 8.60
C GLU A 175 12.23 20.36 8.42
N LEU A 176 13.34 20.25 7.68
CA LEU A 176 14.03 18.97 7.46
C LEU A 176 14.62 18.46 8.77
N VAL A 177 14.39 17.20 9.09
CA VAL A 177 15.08 16.53 10.21
C VAL A 177 16.43 16.04 9.70
N GLU A 178 17.45 16.89 9.86
CA GLU A 178 18.79 16.66 9.27
C GLU A 178 19.41 15.32 9.65
N ASP A 179 19.22 14.85 10.88
CA ASP A 179 19.83 13.61 11.36
C ASP A 179 19.26 12.39 10.63
N VAL A 180 17.94 12.38 10.38
CA VAL A 180 17.29 11.32 9.58
C VAL A 180 17.79 11.36 8.14
N TYR A 181 17.91 12.56 7.56
CA TYR A 181 18.44 12.73 6.21
C TYR A 181 19.89 12.25 6.08
N LYS A 182 20.75 12.59 7.05
CA LYS A 182 22.14 12.13 7.11
C LYS A 182 22.22 10.61 7.24
N LEU A 183 21.37 10.00 8.06
CA LEU A 183 21.30 8.54 8.21
C LEU A 183 20.88 7.83 6.92
N ILE A 184 19.92 8.38 6.17
CA ILE A 184 19.52 7.83 4.87
C ILE A 184 20.72 7.77 3.91
N ILE A 185 21.46 8.88 3.80
CA ILE A 185 22.60 9.00 2.88
C ILE A 185 23.77 8.11 3.30
N ALA A 186 24.03 8.00 4.61
CA ALA A 186 25.15 7.23 5.13
C ALA A 186 25.01 5.72 4.88
N ASN A 187 23.78 5.22 4.72
CA ASN A 187 23.49 3.79 4.58
C ASN A 187 23.15 3.40 3.13
N THR A 188 23.72 4.07 2.14
CA THR A 188 23.54 3.70 0.74
C THR A 188 24.84 3.77 -0.07
N ARG A 189 25.00 2.82 -0.98
CA ARG A 189 26.07 2.71 -1.99
C ARG A 189 25.90 3.74 -3.12
N VAL A 190 24.68 4.26 -3.31
CA VAL A 190 24.32 5.14 -4.42
C VAL A 190 23.65 6.44 -3.95
N PRO A 191 24.31 7.24 -3.09
CA PRO A 191 23.69 8.40 -2.42
C PRO A 191 23.14 9.44 -3.39
N LYS A 192 23.78 9.66 -4.55
CA LYS A 192 23.28 10.60 -5.56
C LYS A 192 21.92 10.19 -6.12
N ALA A 193 21.74 8.89 -6.40
CA ALA A 193 20.47 8.37 -6.90
C ALA A 193 19.38 8.42 -5.83
N ILE A 194 19.70 7.99 -4.60
CA ILE A 194 18.76 8.04 -3.46
C ILE A 194 18.32 9.46 -3.15
N ILE A 195 19.22 10.45 -3.14
CA ILE A 195 18.85 11.85 -2.94
C ILE A 195 17.92 12.34 -4.06
N GLY A 196 18.20 11.97 -5.32
CA GLY A 196 17.34 12.29 -6.45
C GLY A 196 15.94 11.70 -6.31
N ASP A 197 15.85 10.40 -6.06
CA ASP A 197 14.58 9.67 -5.92
C ASP A 197 13.79 10.11 -4.69
N LEU A 198 14.45 10.36 -3.55
CA LEU A 198 13.82 10.92 -2.37
C LEU A 198 13.20 12.31 -2.66
N ASN A 199 13.93 13.19 -3.35
CA ASN A 199 13.40 14.49 -3.76
C ASN A 199 12.22 14.35 -4.73
N ALA A 200 12.26 13.38 -5.63
CA ALA A 200 11.16 13.07 -6.53
C ALA A 200 9.90 12.63 -5.76
N GLN A 201 10.05 11.75 -4.76
CA GLN A 201 8.96 11.35 -3.87
C GLN A 201 8.41 12.53 -3.06
N LEU A 202 9.29 13.36 -2.47
CA LEU A 202 8.90 14.56 -1.72
C LEU A 202 8.07 15.53 -2.57
N ASN A 203 8.45 15.73 -3.83
CA ASN A 203 7.71 16.56 -4.77
C ASN A 203 6.36 15.93 -5.16
N GLY A 204 6.34 14.62 -5.39
CA GLY A 204 5.13 13.87 -5.70
C GLY A 204 4.09 13.93 -4.57
N VAL A 205 4.49 13.66 -3.32
CA VAL A 205 3.54 13.72 -2.19
C VAL A 205 3.01 15.13 -1.95
N LYS A 206 3.84 16.17 -2.14
CA LYS A 206 3.42 17.58 -2.07
C LYS A 206 2.42 17.92 -3.18
N ALA A 207 2.64 17.42 -4.40
CA ALA A 207 1.70 17.61 -5.52
C ALA A 207 0.33 17.00 -5.21
N GLY A 208 0.29 15.78 -4.66
CA GLY A 208 -0.94 15.12 -4.22
C GLY A 208 -1.68 15.88 -3.13
N ALA A 209 -0.95 16.33 -2.10
CA ALA A 209 -1.52 17.13 -1.02
C ALA A 209 -2.15 18.43 -1.55
N ASN A 210 -1.45 19.14 -2.42
CA ASN A 210 -1.96 20.37 -3.04
C ASN A 210 -3.17 20.11 -3.93
N ALA A 211 -3.18 19.00 -4.68
CA ALA A 211 -4.30 18.62 -5.53
C ALA A 211 -5.55 18.32 -4.71
N LEU A 212 -5.43 17.55 -3.62
CA LEU A 212 -6.55 17.28 -2.72
C LEU A 212 -7.09 18.57 -2.09
N LYS A 213 -6.22 19.47 -1.59
CA LYS A 213 -6.64 20.78 -1.05
C LYS A 213 -7.39 21.60 -2.09
N ARG A 214 -6.99 21.60 -3.37
CA ARG A 214 -7.73 22.29 -4.45
C ARG A 214 -9.12 21.71 -4.67
N ILE A 215 -9.27 20.39 -4.64
CA ILE A 215 -10.57 19.71 -4.77
C ILE A 215 -11.48 20.11 -3.61
N ILE A 216 -11.00 19.99 -2.37
CA ILE A 216 -11.76 20.35 -1.16
C ILE A 216 -12.13 21.83 -1.17
N ASN A 217 -11.23 22.74 -1.56
CA ASN A 217 -11.52 24.17 -1.69
C ASN A 217 -12.64 24.49 -2.70
N LYS A 218 -12.74 23.71 -3.78
CA LYS A 218 -13.73 23.93 -4.83
C LYS A 218 -15.14 23.49 -4.42
N PHE A 219 -15.25 22.35 -3.74
CA PHE A 219 -16.54 21.72 -3.43
C PHE A 219 -16.99 21.91 -1.97
N GLY A 220 -16.08 22.31 -1.07
CA GLY A 220 -16.29 22.21 0.37
C GLY A 220 -16.04 20.78 0.87
N TYR A 221 -15.63 20.66 2.14
CA TYR A 221 -15.26 19.37 2.73
C TYR A 221 -16.44 18.41 2.86
N ASP A 222 -17.62 18.90 3.26
CA ASP A 222 -18.76 18.03 3.53
C ASP A 222 -19.30 17.38 2.25
N LEU A 223 -19.50 18.17 1.19
CA LEU A 223 -19.90 17.68 -0.12
C LEU A 223 -18.84 16.74 -0.72
N PHE A 224 -17.55 17.10 -0.60
CA PHE A 224 -16.45 16.24 -1.01
C PHE A 224 -16.52 14.87 -0.32
N TYR A 225 -16.66 14.86 1.00
CA TYR A 225 -16.61 13.63 1.78
C TYR A 225 -17.86 12.76 1.56
N ALA A 226 -19.04 13.36 1.44
CA ALA A 226 -20.26 12.64 1.09
C ALA A 226 -20.15 11.98 -0.31
N SER A 227 -19.61 12.68 -1.31
CA SER A 227 -19.34 12.08 -2.63
C SER A 227 -18.31 10.95 -2.57
N VAL A 228 -17.31 11.02 -1.68
CA VAL A 228 -16.35 9.92 -1.48
C VAL A 228 -17.04 8.66 -0.96
N LEU A 229 -17.98 8.79 -0.01
CA LEU A 229 -18.75 7.65 0.49
C LEU A 229 -19.58 7.00 -0.62
N GLU A 230 -20.25 7.80 -1.46
CA GLU A 230 -20.98 7.31 -2.64
C GLU A 230 -20.06 6.62 -3.66
N ILE A 231 -18.85 7.12 -3.89
CA ILE A 231 -17.84 6.48 -4.76
C ILE A 231 -17.46 5.09 -4.24
N TYR A 232 -17.29 4.94 -2.92
CA TYR A 232 -17.00 3.65 -2.31
C TYR A 232 -18.19 2.69 -2.41
N ASP A 233 -19.39 3.15 -2.12
CA ASP A 233 -20.60 2.34 -2.21
C ASP A 233 -20.90 1.89 -3.63
N HIS A 234 -20.68 2.77 -4.62
CA HIS A 234 -20.75 2.41 -6.02
C HIS A 234 -19.73 1.32 -6.39
N GLY A 235 -18.48 1.45 -5.92
CA GLY A 235 -17.43 0.45 -6.14
C GLY A 235 -17.81 -0.92 -5.56
N GLU A 236 -18.32 -0.95 -4.33
CA GLU A 236 -18.81 -2.17 -3.67
C GLU A 236 -19.95 -2.82 -4.48
N LYS A 237 -20.96 -2.05 -4.89
CA LYS A 237 -22.09 -2.53 -5.68
C LYS A 237 -21.64 -3.15 -7.02
N LEU A 238 -20.70 -2.51 -7.71
CA LEU A 238 -20.16 -3.00 -8.98
C LEU A 238 -19.50 -4.38 -8.83
N VAL A 239 -18.61 -4.49 -7.85
CA VAL A 239 -17.87 -5.73 -7.60
C VAL A 239 -18.79 -6.85 -7.13
N ARG A 240 -19.71 -6.58 -6.19
CA ARG A 240 -20.67 -7.57 -5.69
C ARG A 240 -21.56 -8.12 -6.80
N LYS A 241 -21.97 -7.27 -7.76
CA LYS A 241 -22.70 -7.71 -8.96
C LYS A 241 -21.90 -8.72 -9.78
N THR A 242 -20.60 -8.51 -9.93
CA THR A 242 -19.72 -9.48 -10.62
C THR A 242 -19.60 -10.78 -9.83
N LEU A 243 -19.36 -10.70 -8.51
CA LEU A 243 -19.20 -11.88 -7.65
C LEU A 243 -20.47 -12.73 -7.56
N SER A 244 -21.67 -12.13 -7.60
CA SER A 244 -22.95 -12.86 -7.57
C SER A 244 -23.17 -13.84 -8.73
N ARG A 245 -22.32 -13.78 -9.77
CA ARG A 245 -22.34 -14.70 -10.91
C ARG A 245 -21.48 -15.95 -10.68
N ILE A 246 -20.62 -15.92 -9.66
CA ILE A 246 -19.76 -17.04 -9.29
C ILE A 246 -20.59 -17.96 -8.39
N PRO A 247 -20.68 -19.27 -8.67
CA PRO A 247 -21.40 -20.20 -7.80
C PRO A 247 -20.85 -20.18 -6.38
N ASN A 248 -21.73 -20.21 -5.38
CA ASN A 248 -21.33 -20.42 -4.00
C ASN A 248 -20.64 -21.76 -3.86
N GLY A 249 -19.57 -21.82 -3.07
CA GLY A 249 -18.82 -23.04 -2.88
C GLY A 249 -17.42 -22.83 -2.32
N MET A 250 -16.75 -23.96 -2.08
CA MET A 250 -15.34 -24.00 -1.69
C MET A 250 -14.51 -24.41 -2.91
N TYR A 251 -13.49 -23.62 -3.18
CA TYR A 251 -12.48 -23.86 -4.20
C TYR A 251 -11.11 -23.98 -3.53
N THR A 252 -10.15 -24.60 -4.21
CA THR A 252 -8.80 -24.78 -3.68
C THR A 252 -7.77 -24.46 -4.75
N GLY A 253 -6.79 -23.65 -4.38
CA GLY A 253 -5.60 -23.35 -5.17
C GLY A 253 -4.34 -23.96 -4.53
N TYR A 254 -3.35 -24.26 -5.36
CA TYR A 254 -2.05 -24.77 -4.95
C TYR A 254 -0.95 -23.98 -5.65
N GLY A 255 0.13 -23.70 -4.93
CA GLY A 255 1.33 -23.13 -5.50
C GLY A 255 2.58 -23.78 -4.90
N GLN A 256 3.71 -23.60 -5.57
CA GLN A 256 4.98 -24.11 -5.12
C GLN A 256 6.14 -23.20 -5.53
N LEU A 257 7.21 -23.20 -4.74
CA LEU A 257 8.51 -22.64 -5.08
C LEU A 257 9.56 -23.75 -5.02
N ASP A 258 10.62 -23.64 -5.83
CA ASP A 258 11.66 -24.66 -5.93
C ASP A 258 12.47 -24.81 -4.63
N ASN A 259 12.67 -23.70 -3.91
CA ASN A 259 13.27 -23.63 -2.57
C ASN A 259 13.01 -22.25 -1.94
N ASN A 260 13.58 -22.02 -0.75
CA ASN A 260 13.52 -20.72 -0.05
C ASN A 260 14.80 -19.88 -0.17
N GLY A 261 15.79 -20.33 -0.93
CA GLY A 261 17.13 -19.71 -1.08
C GLY A 261 18.20 -20.28 -0.15
N ASN A 262 17.81 -20.85 1.00
CA ASN A 262 18.74 -21.29 2.05
C ASN A 262 18.68 -22.81 2.31
N ASP A 263 17.49 -23.40 2.20
CA ASP A 263 17.23 -24.82 2.42
C ASP A 263 16.95 -25.53 1.09
N GLU A 264 17.36 -26.79 0.97
CA GLU A 264 16.99 -27.63 -0.18
C GLU A 264 15.53 -28.09 -0.08
N GLY A 265 14.86 -28.18 -1.23
CA GLY A 265 13.53 -28.78 -1.35
C GLY A 265 12.41 -27.78 -1.59
N VAL A 266 11.33 -28.28 -2.19
CA VAL A 266 10.21 -27.46 -2.65
C VAL A 266 9.36 -26.93 -1.50
N VAL A 267 8.94 -25.67 -1.59
CA VAL A 267 8.02 -25.02 -0.65
C VAL A 267 6.63 -25.03 -1.27
N LYS A 268 5.76 -25.92 -0.82
CA LYS A 268 4.39 -26.06 -1.30
C LYS A 268 3.40 -25.34 -0.39
N PHE A 269 2.41 -24.69 -0.97
CA PHE A 269 1.32 -24.06 -0.23
C PHE A 269 -0.02 -24.30 -0.91
N LYS A 270 -1.06 -24.30 -0.09
CA LYS A 270 -2.45 -24.50 -0.47
C LYS A 270 -3.25 -23.33 0.09
N MET A 271 -4.17 -22.80 -0.71
CA MET A 271 -5.15 -21.81 -0.27
C MET A 271 -6.57 -22.32 -0.53
N ASN A 272 -7.47 -22.02 0.40
CA ASN A 272 -8.89 -22.28 0.21
C ASN A 272 -9.60 -20.97 -0.15
N ILE A 273 -10.55 -21.03 -1.08
CA ILE A 273 -11.31 -19.90 -1.56
C ILE A 273 -12.79 -20.21 -1.35
N GLU A 274 -13.47 -19.48 -0.48
CA GLU A 274 -14.91 -19.61 -0.26
C GLU A 274 -15.63 -18.47 -0.98
N VAL A 275 -16.56 -18.83 -1.86
CA VAL A 275 -17.54 -17.88 -2.43
C VAL A 275 -18.82 -18.04 -1.64
N ARG A 276 -19.23 -16.97 -0.96
CA ARG A 276 -20.46 -16.93 -0.17
C ARG A 276 -21.29 -15.71 -0.55
N ASP A 277 -22.29 -15.95 -1.37
CA ASP A 277 -23.18 -14.97 -1.99
C ASP A 277 -22.41 -13.96 -2.84
N SER A 278 -22.01 -12.83 -2.25
CA SER A 278 -21.19 -11.83 -2.92
C SER A 278 -19.94 -11.46 -2.12
N ASP A 279 -19.59 -12.27 -1.12
CA ASP A 279 -18.31 -12.20 -0.42
C ASP A 279 -17.34 -13.26 -1.00
N LEU A 280 -16.07 -12.88 -1.11
CA LEU A 280 -14.97 -13.78 -1.47
C LEU A 280 -14.01 -13.89 -0.28
N ILE A 281 -13.86 -15.08 0.27
CA ILE A 281 -12.95 -15.35 1.39
C ILE A 281 -11.73 -16.11 0.88
N LEU A 282 -10.55 -15.51 0.98
CA LEU A 282 -9.27 -16.16 0.68
C LEU A 282 -8.63 -16.60 2.00
N ASP A 283 -8.42 -17.90 2.17
CA ASP A 283 -7.88 -18.49 3.39
C ASP A 283 -6.48 -19.07 3.17
N PHE A 284 -5.49 -18.37 3.72
CA PHE A 284 -4.08 -18.73 3.73
C PHE A 284 -3.65 -19.35 5.08
N SER A 285 -4.58 -19.67 5.99
CA SER A 285 -4.22 -20.14 7.33
C SER A 285 -3.52 -21.50 7.35
N GLU A 286 -3.76 -22.34 6.33
CA GLU A 286 -3.11 -23.63 6.11
C GLU A 286 -1.75 -23.53 5.39
N CYS A 287 -1.29 -22.33 5.04
CA CYS A 287 0.02 -22.14 4.42
C CYS A 287 1.17 -22.49 5.40
N PRO A 288 2.34 -22.88 4.87
CA PRO A 288 3.54 -23.19 5.66
C PRO A 288 3.91 -22.11 6.68
N ASP A 289 4.66 -22.52 7.70
CA ASP A 289 5.35 -21.58 8.58
C ASP A 289 6.25 -20.64 7.77
N GLN A 290 6.55 -19.48 8.34
CA GLN A 290 7.54 -18.58 7.74
C GLN A 290 8.87 -19.33 7.51
N GLN A 291 9.50 -19.05 6.37
CA GLN A 291 10.66 -19.74 5.86
C GLN A 291 11.95 -19.09 6.36
N ASN A 292 13.04 -19.87 6.40
CA ASN A 292 14.37 -19.38 6.79
C ASN A 292 15.03 -18.51 5.72
N GLY A 293 14.47 -18.44 4.52
CA GLY A 293 14.95 -17.58 3.43
C GLY A 293 13.93 -16.55 2.97
N PRO A 294 14.30 -15.61 2.07
CA PRO A 294 13.61 -14.33 1.89
C PRO A 294 12.25 -14.36 1.19
N ILE A 295 11.65 -15.54 1.04
CA ILE A 295 10.37 -15.75 0.36
C ILE A 295 9.17 -15.61 1.31
N ASN A 296 9.30 -14.85 2.40
CA ASN A 296 8.19 -14.56 3.29
C ASN A 296 7.41 -13.35 2.79
N CYS A 297 6.09 -13.46 2.75
CA CYS A 297 5.15 -12.46 2.26
C CYS A 297 4.43 -11.77 3.43
N PRO A 298 4.85 -10.55 3.84
CA PRO A 298 4.18 -9.78 4.89
C PRO A 298 2.67 -9.66 4.66
N LEU A 299 1.88 -9.58 5.74
CA LEU A 299 0.42 -9.49 5.64
C LEU A 299 -0.06 -8.42 4.63
N PRO A 300 0.48 -7.19 4.60
CA PRO A 300 0.02 -6.21 3.62
C PRO A 300 0.37 -6.62 2.18
N SER A 301 1.46 -7.37 1.94
CA SER A 301 1.79 -7.93 0.63
C SER A 301 0.78 -9.01 0.22
N THR A 302 0.48 -9.95 1.11
CA THR A 302 -0.58 -10.98 0.92
C THR A 302 -1.91 -10.34 0.54
N VAL A 303 -2.30 -9.28 1.26
CA VAL A 303 -3.51 -8.52 0.95
C VAL A 303 -3.43 -7.84 -0.41
N SER A 304 -2.26 -7.32 -0.79
CA SER A 304 -2.06 -6.61 -2.06
C SER A 304 -2.26 -7.54 -3.25
N LYS A 305 -1.64 -8.72 -3.20
CA LYS A 305 -1.73 -9.72 -4.26
C LYS A 305 -3.17 -10.24 -4.43
N ALA A 306 -3.84 -10.51 -3.31
CA ALA A 306 -5.26 -10.82 -3.30
C ALA A 306 -6.11 -9.71 -3.94
N ARG A 307 -5.86 -8.43 -3.59
CA ARG A 307 -6.56 -7.28 -4.18
C ARG A 307 -6.32 -7.16 -5.68
N VAL A 308 -5.11 -7.44 -6.18
CA VAL A 308 -4.76 -7.44 -7.62
C VAL A 308 -5.58 -8.47 -8.38
N ALA A 309 -5.49 -9.73 -7.99
CA ALA A 309 -6.26 -10.81 -8.60
C ALA A 309 -7.77 -10.49 -8.59
N PHE A 310 -8.25 -9.98 -7.45
CA PHE A 310 -9.63 -9.58 -7.26
C PHE A 310 -10.08 -8.45 -8.19
N ALA A 311 -9.31 -7.37 -8.33
CA ALA A 311 -9.70 -6.26 -9.21
C ALA A 311 -9.61 -6.64 -10.69
N MET A 312 -8.65 -7.49 -11.08
CA MET A 312 -8.57 -8.01 -12.45
C MET A 312 -9.80 -8.84 -12.81
N MET A 313 -10.32 -9.62 -11.86
CA MET A 313 -11.51 -10.46 -12.04
C MET A 313 -12.82 -9.67 -11.94
N ALA A 314 -12.96 -8.81 -10.93
CA ALA A 314 -14.26 -8.23 -10.54
C ALA A 314 -14.37 -6.70 -10.75
N GLY A 315 -13.25 -6.02 -11.05
CA GLY A 315 -13.18 -4.56 -11.14
C GLY A 315 -13.76 -3.94 -12.41
N ASN A 316 -14.14 -4.76 -13.41
CA ASN A 316 -14.83 -4.34 -14.64
C ASN A 316 -14.17 -3.16 -15.38
N GLY A 317 -12.83 -3.13 -15.40
CA GLY A 317 -12.03 -2.09 -16.07
C GLY A 317 -12.04 -0.71 -15.40
N GLN A 318 -12.68 -0.57 -14.23
CA GLN A 318 -12.68 0.69 -13.48
C GLN A 318 -11.42 0.83 -12.62
N GLN A 319 -10.99 2.08 -12.37
CA GLN A 319 -9.92 2.35 -11.41
C GLN A 319 -10.41 2.00 -10.00
N PRO A 320 -9.67 1.16 -9.26
CA PRO A 320 -10.11 0.68 -7.96
C PRO A 320 -10.03 1.78 -6.90
N ASN A 321 -10.96 1.72 -5.94
CA ASN A 321 -10.98 2.50 -4.71
C ASN A 321 -11.26 1.56 -3.53
N GLU A 322 -11.25 2.06 -2.28
CA GLU A 322 -11.43 1.19 -1.10
C GLU A 322 -12.73 0.37 -1.13
N GLY A 323 -13.81 0.91 -1.72
CA GLY A 323 -15.10 0.24 -1.86
C GLY A 323 -15.05 -1.06 -2.64
N PHE A 324 -14.16 -1.17 -3.64
CA PHE A 324 -14.00 -2.38 -4.45
C PHE A 324 -13.65 -3.58 -3.58
N PHE A 325 -12.86 -3.38 -2.52
CA PHE A 325 -12.29 -4.46 -1.73
C PHE A 325 -13.14 -4.86 -0.52
N ARG A 326 -14.25 -4.15 -0.24
CA ARG A 326 -15.18 -4.48 0.86
C ARG A 326 -15.73 -5.92 0.84
N PRO A 327 -15.99 -6.55 -0.32
CA PRO A 327 -16.43 -7.94 -0.38
C PRO A 327 -15.30 -8.97 -0.23
N LEU A 328 -14.03 -8.53 -0.19
CA LEU A 328 -12.87 -9.40 -0.07
C LEU A 328 -12.50 -9.57 1.41
N ILE A 329 -12.46 -10.83 1.86
CA ILE A 329 -12.08 -11.21 3.22
C ILE A 329 -10.83 -12.07 3.12
N ILE A 330 -9.80 -11.76 3.89
CA ILE A 330 -8.53 -12.49 3.83
C ILE A 330 -8.22 -13.06 5.20
N LYS A 331 -8.01 -14.36 5.27
CA LYS A 331 -7.62 -15.06 6.50
C LYS A 331 -6.16 -15.49 6.39
N THR A 332 -5.39 -15.22 7.44
CA THR A 332 -3.99 -15.64 7.53
C THR A 332 -3.69 -16.16 8.93
N ARG A 333 -2.56 -16.86 9.06
CA ARG A 333 -2.02 -17.29 10.34
C ARG A 333 -0.73 -16.54 10.63
N LYS A 334 -0.68 -15.82 11.76
CA LYS A 334 0.54 -15.11 12.18
C LYS A 334 1.70 -16.11 12.37
N GLY A 335 2.87 -15.78 11.82
CA GLY A 335 4.04 -16.66 11.77
C GLY A 335 4.06 -17.63 10.58
N SER A 336 3.10 -17.53 9.65
CA SER A 336 3.13 -18.26 8.37
C SER A 336 3.92 -17.50 7.32
N MET A 337 4.26 -18.16 6.20
CA MET A 337 4.92 -17.51 5.06
C MET A 337 4.08 -16.38 4.43
N PHE A 338 2.76 -16.31 4.66
CA PHE A 338 1.88 -15.23 4.17
C PHE A 338 1.43 -14.24 5.27
N HIS A 339 2.01 -14.35 6.46
CA HIS A 339 1.91 -13.39 7.55
C HIS A 339 3.11 -13.59 8.51
N PRO A 340 4.34 -13.38 8.02
CA PRO A 340 5.55 -13.57 8.80
C PRO A 340 5.64 -12.56 9.94
N VAL A 341 6.43 -12.90 10.94
CA VAL A 341 6.82 -11.99 12.01
C VAL A 341 8.34 -11.82 12.05
N SER A 342 8.78 -10.68 12.58
CA SER A 342 10.18 -10.40 12.82
C SER A 342 10.86 -11.53 13.61
N PRO A 343 12.09 -11.96 13.24
CA PRO A 343 13.00 -11.32 12.28
C PRO A 343 13.02 -11.94 10.86
N ALA A 344 11.93 -12.58 10.39
CA ALA A 344 11.91 -13.27 9.09
C ALA A 344 12.35 -12.39 7.89
N PRO A 345 13.20 -12.90 6.98
CA PRO A 345 13.60 -12.20 5.78
C PRO A 345 12.45 -12.10 4.77
N CYS A 346 12.24 -10.94 4.16
CA CYS A 346 11.10 -10.62 3.29
C CYS A 346 11.53 -10.08 1.90
N PHE A 347 12.81 -10.15 1.54
CA PHE A 347 13.34 -9.51 0.33
C PHE A 347 12.62 -9.98 -0.95
N LEU A 348 12.36 -11.29 -1.04
CA LEU A 348 11.71 -11.96 -2.15
C LEU A 348 10.20 -12.18 -1.90
N ASN A 349 9.57 -11.40 -1.03
CA ASN A 349 8.12 -11.48 -0.71
C ASN A 349 7.19 -11.48 -1.93
N GLY A 350 7.61 -10.87 -3.05
CA GLY A 350 6.83 -10.77 -4.26
C GLY A 350 6.65 -12.11 -4.99
N TRP A 351 7.62 -13.02 -4.90
CA TRP A 351 7.65 -14.30 -5.60
C TRP A 351 6.55 -15.28 -5.18
N PRO A 352 6.38 -15.61 -3.88
CA PRO A 352 5.26 -16.46 -3.45
C PRO A 352 3.92 -15.81 -3.77
N GLY A 353 3.82 -14.49 -3.69
CA GLY A 353 2.60 -13.74 -3.97
C GLY A 353 2.18 -13.71 -5.46
N LEU A 354 3.03 -14.14 -6.39
CA LEU A 354 2.68 -14.30 -7.81
C LEU A 354 2.20 -15.72 -8.15
N GLN A 355 2.33 -16.66 -7.22
CA GLN A 355 1.95 -18.08 -7.39
C GLN A 355 0.55 -18.38 -6.83
N VAL A 356 -0.08 -17.43 -6.14
CA VAL A 356 -1.41 -17.55 -5.51
C VAL A 356 -2.46 -16.65 -6.15
#